data_AF-H0QY49-F1
#
_entry.id   AF-H0QY49-F1
#
_cell.length_a   1.000
_cell.length_b   1.000
_cell.length_c   1.000
_cell.angle_alpha   90.00
_cell.angle_beta   90.00
_cell.angle_gamma   90.00
#
_symmetry.space_group_name_H-M   'P 1'
#
loop_
_entity.id
_entity.type
_entity.pdbx_description
1 polymer ?
#
loop_
_entity_poly.entity_id
_entity_poly.type
_entity_poly.pdbx_seq_one_letter_code
_entity_poly.pdbx_strand_id
1 'polypeptide(L)' 'MGVDPAKSRAVSQVVRQHPAMSVIAISPAIVIFVLLWWLVHPAIAIIAGLAAVGAGYYLLVRQR' A
#
# COMPACT_ATOMS: atom_id res chain seq x y z
N MET A 1 -13.94 -11.32 -10.20
CA MET A 1 -12.48 -11.43 -10.02
C MET A 1 -12.20 -11.63 -8.54
N GLY A 2 -12.08 -12.89 -8.09
CA GLY A 2 -11.80 -13.18 -6.68
C GLY A 2 -10.29 -13.17 -6.43
N VAL A 3 -9.86 -12.56 -5.33
CA VAL A 3 -8.49 -12.77 -4.85
C VAL A 3 -8.36 -14.23 -4.43
N ASP A 4 -7.48 -14.97 -5.12
CA ASP A 4 -7.17 -16.36 -4.75
C ASP A 4 -6.84 -16.47 -3.24
N PRO A 5 -7.61 -17.27 -2.48
CA PRO A 5 -7.42 -17.42 -1.04
C PRO A 5 -6.04 -17.99 -0.68
N ALA A 6 -5.41 -18.80 -1.55
CA ALA A 6 -4.06 -19.31 -1.32
C ALA A 6 -3.03 -18.16 -1.36
N LYS A 7 -3.12 -17.29 -2.36
CA LYS A 7 -2.25 -16.11 -2.49
C LYS A 7 -2.42 -15.14 -1.32
N SER A 8 -3.66 -14.92 -0.89
CA SER A 8 -3.96 -14.05 0.27
C SER A 8 -3.36 -14.60 1.57
N ARG A 9 -3.47 -15.92 1.81
CA ARG A 9 -2.86 -16.59 2.97
C ARG A 9 -1.34 -16.50 2.97
N ALA A 10 -0.71 -16.69 1.81
CA ALA A 10 0.75 -16.59 1.67
C ALA A 10 1.25 -15.17 2.00
N VAL A 11 0.60 -14.13 1.47
CA VAL A 11 0.94 -12.73 1.80
C VAL A 11 0.77 -12.48 3.30
N SER A 12 -0.33 -12.94 3.90
CA SER A 12 -0.57 -12.79 5.34
C SER A 12 0.49 -13.50 6.20
N GLN A 13 0.95 -14.69 5.79
CA GLN A 13 2.05 -15.39 6.47
C GLN A 13 3.35 -14.59 6.43
N VAL A 14 3.72 -14.02 5.27
CA VAL A 14 4.95 -13.23 5.13
C VAL A 14 4.90 -11.99 6.04
N VAL A 15 3.76 -11.29 6.07
CA VAL A 15 3.60 -10.12 6.94
C VAL A 15 3.70 -10.50 8.42
N ARG A 16 3.14 -11.65 8.81
CA ARG A 16 3.22 -12.15 10.20
C ARG A 16 4.63 -12.62 10.58
N GLN A 17 5.35 -13.26 9.67
CA GLN A 17 6.71 -13.77 9.91
C GLN A 17 7.76 -12.65 9.89
N HIS A 18 7.56 -11.64 9.04
CA HIS A 18 8.50 -10.54 8.84
C HIS A 18 7.80 -9.17 8.88
N PRO A 19 7.25 -8.76 10.04
CA PRO A 19 6.50 -7.51 10.16
C PRO A 19 7.37 -6.29 9.86
N ALA A 20 8.62 -6.28 10.33
CA ALA A 20 9.55 -5.18 10.08
C ALA A 20 9.83 -4.99 8.58
N MET A 21 10.05 -6.08 7.83
CA MET A 21 10.31 -6.02 6.39
C MET A 21 9.09 -5.51 5.62
N SER A 22 7.88 -5.85 6.08
CA SER A 22 6.64 -5.35 5.48
C SER A 22 6.48 -3.84 5.68
N VAL A 23 6.84 -3.34 6.86
CA VAL A 23 6.86 -1.89 7.14
C VAL A 23 7.92 -1.19 6.29
N ILE A 24 9.13 -1.77 6.17
CA ILE A 24 10.19 -1.23 5.32
C ILE A 24 9.73 -1.15 3.86
N ALA A 25 9.03 -2.16 3.36
CA ALA A 25 8.52 -2.18 1.99
C ALA A 25 7.53 -1.04 1.69
N ILE A 26 6.65 -0.68 2.64
CA ILE A 26 5.72 0.44 2.49
C ILE A 26 6.29 1.79 2.93
N SER A 27 7.48 1.81 3.55
CA SER A 27 8.09 3.02 4.10
C SER A 27 8.26 4.18 3.09
N PRO A 28 8.62 3.96 1.81
CA PRO A 28 8.74 5.08 0.87
C PRO A 28 7.40 5.78 0.63
N ALA A 29 6.30 5.03 0.59
CA ALA A 29 4.96 5.58 0.45
C ALA A 29 4.55 6.41 1.68
N ILE A 30 4.88 5.93 2.88
CA ILE A 30 4.64 6.67 4.13
C ILE A 30 5.41 7.99 4.14
N VAL A 31 6.70 7.96 3.77
CA VAL A 31 7.54 9.17 3.70
C VAL A 31 6.95 10.19 2.73
N ILE A 32 6.59 9.76 1.51
CA ILE A 32 5.96 10.65 0.51
C ILE A 32 4.64 11.23 1.05
N PHE A 33 3.80 10.42 1.70
CA PHE A 33 2.54 10.89 2.27
C PHE A 33 2.76 11.95 3.36
N VAL A 34 3.69 11.72 4.29
CA VAL A 34 4.03 12.69 5.35
C VAL A 34 4.60 13.98 4.76
N LEU A 35 5.45 13.87 3.72
CA LEU A 35 5.98 15.04 3.01
C LEU A 35 4.85 15.83 2.35
N LEU A 36 3.93 15.19 1.63
CA LEU A 36 2.77 15.86 1.04
C LEU A 36 1.89 16.54 2.10
N TRP A 37 1.73 15.89 3.25
CA TRP A 37 0.92 16.41 4.35
C TRP A 37 1.50 17.70 4.92
N TRP A 38 2.82 17.74 5.15
CA TRP A 38 3.50 18.87 5.79
C TRP A 38 3.92 19.98 4.83
N LEU A 39 4.39 19.64 3.63
CA LEU A 39 4.99 20.61 2.70
C LEU A 39 4.00 21.17 1.68
N VAL A 40 2.92 20.44 1.38
CA VAL A 40 1.99 20.81 0.30
C VAL A 40 0.64 21.22 0.89
N HIS A 41 -0.18 20.25 1.27
CA HIS A 41 -1.49 20.48 1.89
C HIS A 41 -2.10 19.14 2.36
N PRO A 42 -2.74 19.07 3.53
CA PRO A 42 -3.35 17.83 4.02
C PRO A 42 -4.41 17.26 3.06
N ALA A 43 -5.21 18.12 2.43
CA ALA A 43 -6.20 17.67 1.43
C ALA A 43 -5.56 16.96 0.23
N ILE A 44 -4.42 17.47 -0.26
CA ILE A 44 -3.69 16.86 -1.38
C ILE A 44 -3.08 15.52 -0.96
N ALA A 45 -2.52 15.45 0.25
CA ALA A 45 -1.99 14.20 0.80
C ALA A 45 -3.07 13.11 0.88
N ILE A 46 -4.28 13.44 1.35
CA ILE A 46 -5.41 12.50 1.42
C ILE A 46 -5.81 12.01 0.03
N ILE A 47 -5.98 12.92 -0.94
CA ILE A 47 -6.33 12.58 -2.32
C ILE A 47 -5.26 11.66 -2.94
N ALA A 48 -3.99 12.01 -2.79
CA ALA A 48 -2.87 11.22 -3.28
C ALA A 48 -2.81 9.83 -2.61
N GLY A 49 -3.06 9.76 -1.29
CA GLY A 49 -3.10 8.50 -0.55
C GLY A 49 -4.22 7.57 -1.05
N LEU A 50 -5.43 8.11 -1.24
CA LEU A 50 -6.56 7.35 -1.80
C LEU A 50 -6.27 6.88 -3.23
N ALA A 51 -5.71 7.75 -4.07
CA ALA A 51 -5.31 7.42 -5.43
C ALA A 51 -4.24 6.32 -5.45
N ALA A 52 -3.24 6.39 -4.57
CA ALA A 52 -2.18 5.38 -4.47
C ALA A 52 -2.72 4.01 -4.03
N VAL A 53 -3.62 3.96 -3.04
CA VAL A 53 -4.26 2.71 -2.61
C VAL A 53 -5.12 2.13 -3.73
N GLY A 54 -5.94 2.96 -4.38
CA GLY A 54 -6.78 2.55 -5.50
C GLY A 54 -5.97 2.03 -6.69
N ALA A 55 -4.91 2.75 -7.08
CA ALA A 55 -4.01 2.35 -8.15
C ALA A 55 -3.27 1.04 -7.79
N GLY A 56 -2.78 0.91 -6.56
CA GLY A 56 -2.15 -0.32 -6.07
C GLY A 56 -3.10 -1.52 -6.16
N TYR A 57 -4.34 -1.37 -5.69
CA TYR A 57 -5.37 -2.40 -5.80
C TYR A 57 -5.67 -2.75 -7.27
N TYR A 58 -5.88 -1.75 -8.12
CA TYR A 58 -6.15 -1.95 -9.55
C TYR A 58 -5.01 -2.70 -10.24
N LEU A 59 -3.75 -2.33 -10.00
CA LEU A 59 -2.58 -3.00 -10.57
C LEU A 59 -2.46 -4.45 -10.09
N LEU A 60 -2.79 -4.73 -8.83
CA LEU A 60 -2.79 -6.09 -8.29
C LEU A 60 -3.89 -6.98 -8.90
N VAL A 61 -5.04 -6.39 -9.24
CA VAL A 61 -6.16 -7.11 -9.88
C VAL A 61 -5.94 -7.26 -11.38
N ARG A 62 -5.35 -6.26 -12.05
CA ARG A 62 -5.09 -6.28 -13.51
C ARG A 62 -4.05 -7.33 -13.93
N GLN A 63 -3.12 -7.69 -13.05
CA GLN A 63 -2.11 -8.72 -13.32
C GLN A 63 -2.63 -10.16 -13.14
N ARG A 64 -3.96 -10.34 -13.10
CA ARG A 64 -4.65 -11.64 -13.11
C ARG A 64 -5.15 -11.92 -14.52
#